data_AF-A0A965PL18-F1
#
_entry.id   AF-A0A965PL18-F1
#
_cell.length_a   1.000
_cell.length_b   1.000
_cell.length_c   1.000
_cell.angle_alpha   90.00
_cell.angle_beta   90.00
_cell.angle_gamma   90.00
#
_symmetry.space_group_name_H-M   'P 1'
#
loop_
_entity.id
_entity.type
_entity.pdbx_description
1 polymer ?
#
loop_
_entity_poly.entity_id
_entity_poly.type
_entity_poly.pdbx_seq_one_letter_code
_entity_poly.pdbx_strand_id
1 'polypeptide(L)'
;MPDFAIFADTQDEPESVYKWLDYIKKILPFKIHIVTKGKLSDSALKMRVTSDGRKFSTTSIPLFSHGEDGKIGKIGYRSCTSEYKIKPIVKKLRELCQIKRGQKTISVTQYIGISWDEWHRCKPSRDKWMQSRWPLIEMKMNRDDCIQWMNKNGY
;
A
#
# COMPACT_ATOMS: atom_id res chain seq x y z
N MET A 1 -11.49 -1.57 18.06
CA MET A 1 -11.01 -2.74 17.29
C MET A 1 -11.37 -2.51 15.83
N PRO A 2 -10.49 -2.79 14.84
CA PRO A 2 -10.84 -2.67 13.43
C PRO A 2 -11.91 -3.68 12.99
N ASP A 3 -12.80 -3.28 12.08
CA ASP A 3 -13.83 -4.17 11.51
C ASP A 3 -13.26 -5.18 10.50
N PHE A 4 -12.23 -4.77 9.75
CA PHE A 4 -11.53 -5.59 8.76
C PHE A 4 -10.17 -4.97 8.40
N ALA A 5 -9.32 -5.75 7.73
CA ALA A 5 -8.10 -5.27 7.08
C ALA A 5 -8.18 -5.44 5.56
N ILE A 6 -7.37 -4.67 4.83
CA ILE A 6 -7.21 -4.79 3.38
C ILE A 6 -5.73 -4.93 3.07
N PHE A 7 -5.38 -6.00 2.35
CA PHE A 7 -4.03 -6.23 1.83
C PHE A 7 -4.02 -5.99 0.32
N ALA A 8 -3.19 -5.04 -0.14
CA ALA A 8 -3.02 -4.75 -1.56
C ALA A 8 -1.89 -5.59 -2.15
N ASP A 9 -2.26 -6.71 -2.76
CA ASP A 9 -1.34 -7.66 -3.36
C ASP A 9 -0.91 -7.21 -4.76
N THR A 10 0.40 -6.95 -4.90
CA THR A 10 1.02 -6.56 -6.17
C THR A 10 1.46 -7.76 -7.01
N GLN A 11 1.34 -8.98 -6.48
CA GLN A 11 1.80 -10.25 -7.07
C GLN A 11 3.30 -10.31 -7.37
N ASP A 12 4.07 -9.34 -6.86
CA ASP A 12 5.53 -9.27 -6.89
C ASP A 12 6.09 -9.03 -5.47
N GLU A 13 5.31 -9.28 -4.42
CA GLU A 13 5.81 -9.22 -3.05
C GLU A 13 6.71 -10.45 -2.77
N PRO A 14 7.75 -10.34 -1.92
CA PRO A 14 8.59 -11.49 -1.57
C PRO A 14 7.82 -12.63 -0.92
N GLU A 15 8.31 -13.87 -1.06
CA GLU A 15 7.70 -15.07 -0.45
C GLU A 15 7.50 -14.93 1.07
N SER A 16 8.44 -14.25 1.75
CA SER A 16 8.34 -13.97 3.19
C SER A 16 7.10 -13.13 3.56
N VAL A 17 6.67 -12.22 2.69
CA VAL A 17 5.45 -11.42 2.90
C VAL A 17 4.21 -12.29 2.85
N TYR A 18 4.14 -13.23 1.91
CA TYR A 18 3.01 -14.17 1.82
C TYR A 18 2.97 -15.13 3.00
N LYS A 19 4.13 -15.68 3.41
CA LYS A 19 4.24 -16.51 4.64
C LYS A 19 3.73 -15.77 5.86
N TRP A 20 4.12 -14.51 6.01
CA TRP A 20 3.67 -13.67 7.13
C TRP A 20 2.17 -13.34 7.05
N LEU A 21 1.65 -13.06 5.85
CA LEU A 21 0.22 -12.84 5.65
C LEU A 21 -0.62 -14.06 6.06
N ASP A 22 -0.18 -15.27 5.69
CA ASP A 22 -0.88 -16.50 6.05
C ASP A 22 -0.81 -16.83 7.54
N TYR A 23 0.27 -16.44 8.21
CA TYR A 23 0.35 -16.48 9.67
C TYR A 23 -0.63 -15.48 10.31
N ILE A 24 -0.60 -14.21 9.88
CA ILE A 24 -1.45 -13.14 10.42
C ILE A 24 -2.95 -13.47 10.27
N LYS A 25 -3.36 -14.05 9.13
CA LYS A 25 -4.77 -14.46 8.91
C LYS A 25 -5.30 -15.41 9.99
N LYS A 26 -4.44 -16.21 10.63
CA LYS A 26 -4.84 -17.19 11.65
C LYS A 26 -5.03 -16.55 13.03
N ILE A 27 -4.30 -15.48 13.32
CA ILE A 27 -4.29 -14.85 14.64
C ILE A 27 -5.21 -13.63 14.75
N LEU A 28 -5.56 -12.99 13.62
CA LEU A 28 -6.40 -11.80 13.65
C LEU A 28 -7.87 -12.14 13.88
N PRO A 29 -8.58 -11.37 14.73
CA PRO A 29 -9.99 -11.61 15.03
C PRO A 29 -10.94 -11.05 13.96
N PHE A 30 -10.42 -10.48 12.87
CA PHE A 30 -11.20 -9.84 11.81
C PHE A 30 -10.72 -10.27 10.42
N LYS A 31 -11.60 -10.12 9.43
CA LYS A 31 -11.34 -10.56 8.06
C LYS A 31 -10.30 -9.68 7.37
N ILE A 32 -9.40 -10.31 6.61
CA ILE A 32 -8.48 -9.63 5.69
C ILE A 32 -9.01 -9.76 4.26
N HIS A 33 -9.29 -8.65 3.61
CA HIS A 33 -9.63 -8.59 2.19
C HIS A 33 -8.37 -8.42 1.36
N ILE A 34 -8.05 -9.39 0.51
CA ILE A 34 -6.96 -9.28 -0.45
C ILE A 34 -7.51 -8.64 -1.72
N VAL A 35 -6.84 -7.58 -2.19
CA VAL A 35 -7.17 -6.87 -3.42
C VAL A 35 -5.95 -6.81 -4.30
N THR A 36 -6.13 -6.97 -5.61
CA THR A 36 -5.03 -6.89 -6.57
C THR A 36 -5.44 -6.08 -7.80
N LYS A 37 -4.45 -5.47 -8.45
CA LYS A 37 -4.57 -4.89 -9.79
C LYS A 37 -3.89 -5.80 -10.85
N GLY A 38 -3.52 -7.01 -10.47
CA GLY A 38 -2.66 -7.90 -11.23
C GLY A 38 -1.18 -7.66 -10.93
N LYS A 39 -0.33 -8.36 -11.69
CA LYS A 39 1.11 -8.36 -11.51
C LYS A 39 1.75 -7.06 -11.97
N LEU A 40 2.57 -6.47 -11.11
CA LEU A 40 3.22 -5.19 -11.36
C LEU A 40 4.29 -5.32 -12.46
N SER A 41 5.06 -6.41 -12.44
CA SER A 41 6.09 -6.73 -13.43
C SER A 41 5.51 -6.90 -14.84
N ASP A 42 4.41 -7.63 -14.98
CA ASP A 42 3.73 -7.80 -16.28
C ASP A 42 3.29 -6.45 -16.88
N SER A 43 2.74 -5.56 -16.04
CA SER A 43 2.34 -4.22 -16.51
C SER A 43 3.53 -3.34 -16.85
N ALA A 44 4.67 -3.51 -16.20
CA ALA A 44 5.88 -2.74 -16.49
C ALA A 44 6.53 -3.17 -17.81
N LEU A 45 6.44 -4.45 -18.16
CA LEU A 45 6.98 -5.02 -19.40
C LEU A 45 6.05 -4.81 -20.61
N LYS A 46 4.80 -4.42 -20.40
CA LYS A 46 3.82 -4.25 -21.48
C LYS A 46 4.12 -3.02 -22.33
N MET A 47 4.48 -3.25 -23.59
CA MET A 47 4.55 -2.20 -24.61
C MET A 47 3.14 -1.76 -25.01
N ARG A 48 2.89 -0.44 -25.01
CA ARG A 48 1.62 0.16 -25.41
C ARG A 48 1.79 0.86 -26.75
N VAL A 49 0.73 0.85 -27.56
CA VAL A 49 0.69 1.52 -28.86
C VAL A 49 -0.45 2.52 -28.83
N THR A 50 -0.17 3.78 -29.13
CA THR A 50 -1.20 4.82 -29.27
C THR A 50 -1.94 4.65 -30.61
N SER A 51 -3.07 5.34 -30.77
CA SER A 51 -3.85 5.30 -32.02
C SER A 51 -3.06 5.81 -33.24
N ASP A 52 -2.08 6.69 -33.03
CA ASP A 52 -1.12 7.18 -34.03
C ASP A 52 0.11 6.27 -34.21
N GLY A 53 0.10 5.06 -33.63
CA GLY A 53 1.12 4.03 -33.85
C GLY A 53 2.40 4.17 -33.01
N ARG A 54 2.49 5.18 -32.13
CA ARG A 54 3.67 5.37 -31.26
C ARG A 54 3.72 4.31 -30.19
N LYS A 55 4.89 3.69 -30.03
CA LYS A 55 5.16 2.68 -29.01
C LYS A 55 5.74 3.35 -27.77
N PHE A 56 5.18 3.06 -26.60
CA PHE A 56 5.68 3.56 -25.33
C PHE A 56 5.45 2.55 -24.20
N SER A 57 6.37 2.49 -23.25
CA SER A 57 6.18 1.75 -22.00
C SER A 57 5.81 2.75 -20.90
N THR A 58 5.01 2.29 -19.94
CA THR A 58 4.76 3.06 -18.72
C THR A 58 5.57 2.46 -17.60
N THR A 59 6.76 3.02 -17.33
CA THR A 59 7.57 2.60 -16.19
C THR A 59 7.02 3.26 -14.93
N SER A 60 6.19 2.54 -14.17
CA SER A 60 5.64 3.01 -12.89
C SER A 60 6.49 2.64 -11.68
N ILE A 61 7.54 1.86 -11.89
CA ILE A 61 8.44 1.33 -10.87
C ILE A 61 9.68 2.23 -10.83
N PRO A 62 10.06 2.73 -9.64
CA PRO A 62 11.31 3.45 -9.51
C PRO A 62 12.47 2.48 -9.71
N LEU A 63 13.29 2.71 -10.73
CA LEU A 63 14.44 1.88 -11.04
C LEU A 63 15.66 2.74 -11.38
N PHE A 64 16.83 2.18 -11.10
CA PHE A 64 18.09 2.72 -11.57
C PHE A 64 18.40 2.12 -12.93
N SER A 65 18.85 2.95 -13.87
CA SER A 65 19.18 2.57 -15.22
C SER A 65 20.59 3.05 -15.54
N HIS A 66 21.39 2.25 -16.24
CA HIS A 66 22.66 2.73 -16.77
C HIS A 66 22.44 3.43 -18.11
N GLY A 67 22.97 4.64 -18.27
CA GLY A 67 23.11 5.29 -19.56
C GLY A 67 24.23 4.64 -20.38
N GLU A 68 24.25 4.90 -21.69
CA GLU A 68 25.32 4.45 -22.58
C GLU A 68 26.70 4.97 -22.16
N ASP A 69 26.75 6.10 -21.47
CA ASP A 69 27.95 6.72 -20.91
C ASP A 69 28.37 6.14 -19.54
N GLY A 70 27.72 5.06 -19.09
CA GLY A 70 27.97 4.42 -17.80
C GLY A 70 27.39 5.17 -16.59
N LYS A 71 26.78 6.36 -16.79
CA LYS A 71 26.18 7.10 -15.68
C LYS A 71 24.91 6.42 -15.19
N ILE A 72 24.72 6.43 -13.88
CA ILE A 72 23.51 5.91 -13.24
C ILE A 72 22.40 6.96 -13.38
N GLY A 73 21.46 6.71 -14.28
CA GLY A 73 20.18 7.38 -14.35
C GLY A 73 19.19 6.82 -13.33
N LYS A 74 18.23 7.65 -12.88
CA LYS A 74 17.15 7.24 -12.00
C LYS A 74 15.81 7.53 -12.64
N ILE A 75 15.03 6.49 -12.90
CA ILE A 75 13.65 6.64 -13.32
C ILE A 75 12.80 6.94 -12.08
N GLY A 76 12.40 8.20 -11.93
CA GLY A 76 11.76 8.72 -10.72
C GLY A 76 10.24 8.48 -10.63
N TYR A 77 9.62 7.80 -11.60
CA TYR A 77 8.17 7.60 -11.61
C TYR A 77 7.76 6.66 -10.46
N ARG A 78 7.11 7.22 -9.44
CA ARG A 78 6.55 6.49 -8.28
C ARG A 78 5.03 6.33 -8.38
N SER A 79 4.52 5.99 -9.57
CA SER A 79 3.08 5.82 -9.76
C SER A 79 2.59 4.45 -9.29
N CYS A 80 3.47 3.46 -9.09
CA CYS A 80 3.11 2.12 -8.62
C CYS A 80 2.37 2.14 -7.27
N THR A 81 2.82 2.91 -6.29
CA THR A 81 2.14 2.99 -4.98
C THR A 81 0.70 3.49 -5.10
N SER A 82 0.49 4.52 -5.92
CA SER A 82 -0.85 5.05 -6.18
C SER A 82 -1.73 4.01 -6.87
N GLU A 83 -1.20 3.38 -7.92
CA GLU A 83 -1.94 2.49 -8.80
C GLU A 83 -2.23 1.11 -8.21
N TYR A 84 -1.25 0.51 -7.54
CA TYR A 84 -1.32 -0.87 -7.07
C TYR A 84 -1.62 -1.00 -5.58
N LYS A 85 -1.43 0.07 -4.78
CA LYS A 85 -1.74 0.06 -3.35
C LYS A 85 -2.94 0.95 -3.03
N ILE A 86 -2.83 2.26 -3.26
CA ILE A 86 -3.85 3.23 -2.82
C ILE A 86 -5.18 3.01 -3.54
N LYS A 87 -5.20 3.00 -4.88
CA LYS A 87 -6.45 2.87 -5.66
C LYS A 87 -7.20 1.57 -5.37
N PRO A 88 -6.57 0.37 -5.33
CA PRO A 88 -7.27 -0.86 -4.99
C PRO A 88 -7.86 -0.85 -3.57
N ILE A 89 -7.12 -0.33 -2.58
CA ILE A 89 -7.62 -0.20 -1.20
C ILE A 89 -8.84 0.72 -1.16
N VAL A 90 -8.75 1.91 -1.75
CA VAL A 90 -9.85 2.88 -1.74
C VAL A 90 -11.07 2.34 -2.48
N LYS A 91 -10.89 1.63 -3.60
CA LYS A 91 -11.99 0.97 -4.32
C LYS A 91 -12.71 -0.03 -3.41
N LYS A 92 -11.95 -0.86 -2.67
CA LYS A 92 -12.53 -1.87 -1.79
C LYS A 92 -13.19 -1.26 -0.54
N LEU A 93 -12.62 -0.18 0.01
CA LEU A 93 -13.26 0.58 1.09
C LEU A 93 -14.61 1.15 0.65
N ARG A 94 -14.69 1.72 -0.56
CA ARG A 94 -15.95 2.25 -1.10
C ARG A 94 -17.02 1.16 -1.22
N GLU A 95 -16.63 -0.04 -1.63
CA GLU A 95 -17.51 -1.20 -1.73
C GLU A 95 -17.98 -1.66 -0.34
N LEU A 96 -17.05 -1.95 0.58
CA LEU A 96 -17.35 -2.51 1.89
C LEU A 96 -18.12 -1.54 2.80
N CYS A 97 -17.77 -0.26 2.77
CA CYS A 97 -18.39 0.78 3.58
C CYS A 97 -19.55 1.49 2.86
N GLN A 98 -19.95 1.00 1.67
CA GLN A 98 -21.08 1.52 0.88
C GLN A 98 -21.02 3.04 0.65
N ILE A 99 -19.83 3.56 0.36
CA ILE A 99 -19.57 5.00 0.26
C ILE A 99 -20.28 5.58 -0.97
N LYS A 100 -21.19 6.52 -0.73
CA LYS A 100 -21.95 7.19 -1.81
C LYS A 100 -21.06 8.18 -2.56
N ARG A 101 -21.38 8.40 -3.85
CA ARG A 101 -20.70 9.42 -4.66
C ARG A 101 -20.92 10.80 -4.02
N GLY A 102 -19.83 11.55 -3.82
CA GLY A 102 -19.90 12.90 -3.24
C GLY A 102 -20.06 12.94 -1.70
N GLN A 103 -20.06 11.79 -1.02
CA GLN A 103 -20.10 11.75 0.44
C GLN A 103 -18.90 12.49 1.06
N LYS A 104 -19.19 13.36 2.03
CA LYS A 104 -18.19 14.15 2.77
C LYS A 104 -18.13 13.82 4.25
N THR A 105 -19.16 13.18 4.79
CA THR A 105 -19.19 12.76 6.21
C THR A 105 -18.21 11.63 6.43
N ILE A 106 -17.35 11.79 7.44
CA ILE A 106 -16.39 10.77 7.85
C ILE A 106 -17.18 9.54 8.30
N SER A 107 -16.91 8.42 7.65
CA SER A 107 -17.56 7.12 7.91
C SER A 107 -16.55 5.98 8.02
N VAL A 108 -15.31 6.23 7.60
CA VAL A 108 -14.22 5.25 7.63
C VAL A 108 -13.07 5.81 8.43
N THR A 109 -12.57 5.03 9.39
CA THR A 109 -11.33 5.32 10.11
C THR A 109 -10.28 4.31 9.69
N GLN A 110 -9.22 4.78 9.03
CA GLN A 110 -8.11 3.94 8.59
C GLN A 110 -6.98 3.98 9.60
N TYR A 111 -6.66 2.82 10.17
CA TYR A 111 -5.54 2.65 11.10
C TYR A 111 -4.29 2.35 10.28
N ILE A 112 -3.23 3.13 10.47
CA ILE A 112 -1.98 3.00 9.73
C ILE A 112 -0.83 2.86 10.73
N GLY A 113 -0.08 1.76 10.62
CA GLY A 113 1.08 1.45 11.47
C GLY A 113 2.34 2.22 11.07
N ILE A 114 2.33 3.54 11.17
CA ILE A 114 3.54 4.37 11.07
C ILE A 114 4.09 4.53 12.49
N SER A 115 5.35 4.14 12.71
CA SER A 115 6.03 4.22 14.00
C SER A 115 6.48 5.66 14.33
N TRP A 116 6.78 5.92 15.60
CA TRP A 116 7.14 7.24 16.12
C TRP A 116 8.33 7.90 15.39
N ASP A 117 9.34 7.12 15.04
CA ASP A 117 10.50 7.55 14.25
C ASP A 117 10.15 7.94 12.80
N GLU A 118 8.99 7.49 12.31
CA GLU A 118 8.48 7.77 10.97
C GLU A 118 7.34 8.81 10.96
N TRP A 119 7.15 9.58 12.05
CA TRP A 119 6.02 10.51 12.22
C TRP A 119 5.83 11.50 11.05
N HIS A 120 6.91 11.93 10.40
CA HIS A 120 6.90 12.83 9.25
C HIS A 120 6.20 12.23 8.00
N ARG A 121 5.95 10.91 7.99
CA ARG A 121 5.20 10.19 6.95
C ARG A 121 3.68 10.25 7.18
N CYS A 122 3.21 10.69 8.35
CA CYS A 122 1.80 10.84 8.65
C CYS A 122 1.18 11.93 7.78
N LYS A 123 0.18 11.54 6.98
CA LYS A 123 -0.55 12.45 6.10
C LYS A 123 -2.04 12.26 6.28
N PRO A 124 -2.83 13.34 6.45
CA PRO A 124 -4.27 13.21 6.53
C PRO A 124 -4.84 12.57 5.26
N SER A 125 -5.98 11.92 5.40
CA SER A 125 -6.73 11.37 4.27
C SER A 125 -7.03 12.47 3.24
N ARG A 126 -6.88 12.13 1.95
CA ARG A 126 -7.30 13.00 0.84
C ARG A 126 -8.80 12.95 0.59
N ASP A 127 -9.44 11.86 0.99
CA ASP A 127 -10.87 11.61 0.84
C ASP A 127 -11.61 12.12 2.07
N LYS A 128 -12.56 13.05 1.88
CA LYS A 128 -13.31 13.70 2.98
C LYS A 128 -14.14 12.72 3.84
N TRP A 129 -14.57 11.60 3.27
CA TRP A 129 -15.36 10.57 3.94
C TRP A 129 -14.52 9.60 4.79
N MET A 130 -13.18 9.74 4.77
CA MET A 130 -12.23 8.89 5.47
C MET A 130 -11.31 9.73 6.34
N GLN A 131 -10.93 9.21 7.50
CA GLN A 131 -9.88 9.78 8.34
C GLN A 131 -8.79 8.75 8.62
N SER A 132 -7.58 9.22 8.89
CA SER A 132 -6.42 8.38 9.23
C SER A 132 -6.12 8.47 10.72
N ARG A 133 -5.79 7.33 11.35
CA ARG A 133 -5.31 7.21 12.74
C ARG A 133 -3.99 6.47 12.76
N TRP A 134 -3.13 6.80 13.72
CA TRP A 134 -1.76 6.28 13.80
C TRP A 134 -1.48 5.76 15.20
N PRO A 135 -1.92 4.53 15.52
CA PRO A 135 -1.83 3.99 16.88
C PRO A 135 -0.41 4.00 17.46
N LEU A 136 0.60 3.64 16.65
CA LEU A 136 1.99 3.61 17.12
C LEU A 136 2.54 5.01 17.42
N ILE A 137 2.06 6.04 16.71
CA ILE A 137 2.37 7.44 17.05
C ILE A 137 1.70 7.84 18.35
N GLU A 138 0.41 7.50 18.51
CA GLU A 138 -0.38 7.79 19.71
C GLU A 138 0.24 7.13 20.96
N MET A 139 0.84 5.95 20.79
CA MET A 139 1.56 5.22 21.84
C MET A 139 3.04 5.61 21.97
N LYS A 140 3.56 6.48 21.10
CA LYS A 140 4.99 6.84 21.01
C LYS A 140 5.93 5.63 20.85
N MET A 141 5.49 4.61 20.12
CA MET A 141 6.27 3.40 19.85
C MET A 141 7.10 3.55 18.58
N ASN A 142 8.40 3.34 18.69
CA ASN A 142 9.31 3.20 17.55
C ASN A 142 9.30 1.75 17.02
N ARG A 143 10.12 1.47 15.99
CA ARG A 143 10.25 0.11 15.44
C ARG A 143 10.78 -0.90 16.46
N ASP A 144 11.76 -0.54 17.27
CA ASP A 144 12.35 -1.45 18.26
C ASP A 144 11.35 -1.82 19.35
N ASP A 145 10.51 -0.88 19.77
CA ASP A 145 9.41 -1.13 20.72
C ASP A 145 8.42 -2.16 20.15
N CYS A 146 8.14 -2.10 18.84
CA CYS A 146 7.29 -3.09 18.17
C CYS A 146 7.92 -4.48 18.19
N ILE A 147 9.24 -4.58 17.93
CA ILE A 147 9.98 -5.85 17.96
C ILE A 147 10.00 -6.41 19.39
N GLN A 148 10.26 -5.58 20.39
CA GLN A 148 10.23 -5.99 21.79
C GLN A 148 8.84 -6.46 22.21
N TRP A 149 7.79 -5.75 21.77
CA TRP A 149 6.41 -6.16 22.01
C TRP A 149 6.12 -7.52 21.37
N MET A 150 6.58 -7.77 20.13
CA MET A 150 6.42 -9.07 19.47
C MET A 150 7.09 -10.19 20.27
N ASN A 151 8.36 -10.01 20.63
CA ASN A 151 9.13 -10.99 21.41
C ASN A 151 8.47 -11.29 22.76
N LYS A 152 7.97 -10.27 23.46
CA LYS A 152 7.30 -10.41 24.77
C LYS A 152 5.99 -11.22 24.68
N ASN A 153 5.33 -11.19 23.54
CA ASN A 153 4.05 -11.87 23.32
C ASN A 153 4.20 -13.20 22.54
N GLY A 154 5.44 -13.64 22.27
CA GLY A 154 5.72 -14.94 21.65
C GLY A 154 5.41 -15.01 20.15
N TYR A 155 5.53 -13.89 19.45
CA TYR A 155 5.44 -13.82 17.98
C TYR A 155 6.78 -14.05 17.28
#